data_AF-A0A553AR89-F1
#
_entry.id   AF-A0A553AR89-F1
#
_cell.length_a   1.000
_cell.length_b   1.000
_cell.length_c   1.000
_cell.angle_alpha   90.00
_cell.angle_beta   90.00
_cell.angle_gamma   90.00
#
_symmetry.space_group_name_H-M   'P 1'
#
loop_
_entity.id
_entity.type
_entity.pdbx_description
1 polymer ?
#
loop_
_entity_poly.entity_id
_entity_poly.type
_entity_poly.pdbx_seq_one_letter_code
_entity_poly.pdbx_strand_id
1 'polypeptide(L)'
;MGIGTWPLVALSGLDTFFRYVEMVGLYTAFMRFSSLTQAGTDFTLLTNFNLLMHMLGSMIAGTLASALGYGPVFALAVILSAFTGWLAISRLPVAVRQPPSPSRRAEEHPA
;
A
#
# COMPACT_ATOMS: atom_id res chain seq x y z
N MET A 1 -31.15 -4.63 -15.05
CA MET A 1 -29.93 -5.35 -15.49
C MET A 1 -28.86 -5.10 -14.44
N GLY A 2 -28.73 -6.02 -13.48
CA GLY A 2 -27.66 -5.93 -12.49
C GLY A 2 -26.36 -6.30 -13.19
N ILE A 3 -25.33 -5.47 -13.04
CA ILE A 3 -23.95 -5.87 -13.30
C ILE A 3 -23.79 -7.20 -12.53
N GLY A 4 -23.41 -8.29 -13.21
CA GLY A 4 -23.20 -9.58 -12.55
C GLY A 4 -22.22 -9.41 -11.38
N THR A 5 -22.21 -10.28 -10.39
CA THR A 5 -21.28 -10.12 -9.24
C THR A 5 -19.81 -10.23 -9.64
N TRP A 6 -19.51 -10.76 -10.83
CA TRP A 6 -18.16 -11.03 -11.30
C TRP A 6 -17.23 -9.80 -11.39
N PRO A 7 -17.64 -8.58 -11.82
CA PRO A 7 -16.76 -7.43 -11.84
C PRO A 7 -16.40 -6.97 -10.43
N LEU A 8 -17.31 -7.11 -9.46
CA LEU A 8 -17.00 -6.78 -8.06
C LEU A 8 -15.95 -7.74 -7.50
N VAL A 9 -16.06 -9.03 -7.82
CA VAL A 9 -15.05 -10.03 -7.46
C VAL A 9 -13.72 -9.71 -8.13
N ALA A 10 -13.71 -9.39 -9.42
CA ALA A 10 -12.51 -9.03 -10.15
C ALA A 10 -11.85 -7.77 -9.59
N LEU A 11 -12.63 -6.72 -9.32
CA LEU A 11 -12.16 -5.48 -8.71
C LEU A 11 -11.55 -5.71 -7.32
N SER A 12 -12.21 -6.51 -6.48
CA SER A 12 -11.70 -6.89 -5.16
C SER A 12 -10.39 -7.68 -5.24
N GLY A 13 -10.29 -8.61 -6.21
CA GLY A 13 -9.08 -9.37 -6.47
C GLY A 13 -7.91 -8.48 -6.91
N LEU A 14 -8.16 -7.53 -7.81
CA LEU A 14 -7.15 -6.55 -8.25
C LEU A 14 -6.70 -5.64 -7.10
N ASP A 15 -7.63 -5.10 -6.31
CA ASP A 15 -7.32 -4.28 -5.13
C ASP A 15 -6.40 -5.03 -4.15
N THR A 16 -6.75 -6.28 -3.85
CA THR A 16 -5.96 -7.15 -2.97
C THR A 16 -4.56 -7.40 -3.53
N PHE A 17 -4.44 -7.64 -4.84
CA PHE A 17 -3.14 -7.84 -5.50
C PHE A 17 -2.24 -6.60 -5.36
N PHE A 18 -2.77 -5.40 -5.64
CA PHE A 18 -2.01 -4.16 -5.49
C PHE A 18 -1.58 -3.91 -4.04
N ARG A 19 -2.42 -4.23 -3.06
CA ARG A 19 -2.07 -4.14 -1.63
C ARG A 19 -0.86 -4.99 -1.26
N TYR A 20 -0.75 -6.21 -1.80
CA TYR A 20 0.42 -7.05 -1.53
C TYR A 20 1.70 -6.48 -2.16
N VAL A 21 1.62 -5.93 -3.37
CA VAL A 21 2.75 -5.23 -4.01
C VAL A 21 3.18 -4.02 -3.19
N GLU A 22 2.22 -3.24 -2.71
CA GLU A 22 2.48 -2.07 -1.84
C GLU A 22 3.14 -2.48 -0.52
N MET A 23 2.68 -3.56 0.11
CA MET A 23 3.21 -4.04 1.39
C MET A 23 4.69 -4.40 1.30
N VAL A 24 5.15 -4.97 0.18
CA VAL A 24 6.57 -5.22 -0.05
C VAL A 24 7.36 -3.91 -0.08
N GLY A 25 6.86 -2.90 -0.80
CA GLY A 25 7.49 -1.58 -0.87
C GLY A 25 7.55 -0.87 0.48
N LEU A 26 6.44 -0.89 1.24
CA LEU A 26 6.36 -0.33 2.59
C LEU A 26 7.33 -1.02 3.54
N TYR A 27 7.40 -2.34 3.51
CA TYR A 27 8.32 -3.10 4.33
C TYR A 27 9.79 -2.76 4.00
N THR A 28 10.15 -2.73 2.72
CA THR A 28 11.50 -2.31 2.31
C THR A 28 11.84 -0.89 2.76
N ALA A 29 10.89 0.05 2.65
CA ALA A 29 11.08 1.42 3.13
C ALA A 29 11.23 1.48 4.65
N PHE A 30 10.42 0.73 5.39
CA PHE A 30 10.46 0.65 6.85
C PHE A 30 11.78 0.06 7.36
N MET A 31 12.30 -0.98 6.70
CA MET A 31 13.58 -1.59 7.03
C MET A 31 14.79 -0.64 6.95
N ARG A 32 14.66 0.53 6.30
CA ARG A 32 15.70 1.57 6.32
C ARG A 32 15.84 2.27 7.67
N PHE A 33 14.82 2.18 8.53
CA PHE A 33 14.76 2.81 9.84
C PHE A 33 14.77 1.79 11.00
N SER A 34 14.75 0.50 10.65
CA SER A 34 14.67 -0.61 11.59
C SER A 34 16.00 -1.36 11.69
N SER A 35 16.22 -2.02 12.82
CA SER A 35 17.39 -2.89 13.01
C SER A 35 17.13 -4.27 12.40
N LEU A 36 18.08 -4.77 11.61
CA LEU A 36 17.98 -6.10 11.00
C LEU A 36 17.96 -7.24 12.03
N THR A 37 18.46 -7.01 13.25
CA THR A 37 18.45 -8.00 14.34
C THR A 37 17.04 -8.38 14.80
N GLN A 38 16.02 -7.57 14.50
CA GLN A 38 14.64 -7.83 14.92
C GLN A 38 13.61 -7.68 13.78
N ALA A 39 14.04 -7.93 12.53
CA ALA A 39 13.22 -7.75 11.34
C ALA A 39 11.86 -8.48 11.39
N GLY A 40 11.77 -9.65 12.03
CA GLY A 40 10.51 -10.39 12.19
C GLY A 40 9.49 -9.71 13.12
N THR A 41 9.94 -9.12 14.23
CA THR A 41 9.05 -8.36 15.13
C THR A 41 8.61 -7.07 14.44
N ASP A 42 9.53 -6.40 13.77
CA ASP A 42 9.28 -5.16 13.03
C ASP A 42 8.29 -5.38 11.87
N PHE A 43 8.41 -6.49 11.14
CA PHE A 43 7.43 -6.89 10.12
C PHE A 43 6.03 -7.10 10.71
N THR A 44 5.95 -7.73 11.88
CA THR A 44 4.67 -7.98 12.56
C THR A 44 4.02 -6.67 13.02
N LEU A 45 4.79 -5.75 13.59
CA LEU A 45 4.31 -4.41 13.97
C LEU A 45 3.79 -3.63 12.76
N LEU A 46 4.54 -3.63 11.65
CA LEU A 46 4.12 -2.99 10.41
C LEU A 46 2.81 -3.57 9.89
N THR A 47 2.69 -4.90 9.85
CA THR A 47 1.48 -5.58 9.36
C THR A 47 0.28 -5.31 10.26
N ASN A 48 0.45 -5.34 11.58
CA ASN A 48 -0.60 -5.03 12.53
C ASN A 48 -1.05 -3.56 12.42
N PHE A 49 -0.13 -2.63 12.23
CA PHE A 49 -0.46 -1.24 11.99
C PHE A 49 -1.21 -1.04 10.67
N ASN A 50 -0.80 -1.74 9.61
CA ASN A 50 -1.52 -1.73 8.34
C ASN A 50 -2.96 -2.27 8.50
N LEU A 51 -3.13 -3.35 9.27
CA LEU A 51 -4.44 -3.92 9.58
C LEU A 51 -5.31 -2.94 10.38
N LEU A 52 -4.74 -2.27 11.39
CA LEU A 52 -5.40 -1.22 12.16
C LEU A 52 -5.90 -0.09 11.24
N MET A 53 -5.05 0.40 10.33
CA MET A 53 -5.42 1.46 9.39
C MET A 53 -6.53 1.03 8.42
N HIS A 54 -6.53 -0.23 7.98
CA HIS A 54 -7.62 -0.77 7.19
C HIS A 54 -8.95 -0.82 7.95
N MET A 55 -8.92 -1.20 9.23
CA MET A 55 -10.13 -1.19 10.07
C MET A 55 -10.66 0.23 10.24
N LEU A 56 -9.78 1.19 10.56
CA LEU A 56 -10.16 2.60 10.68
C LEU A 56 -10.74 3.15 9.37
N GLY A 57 -10.08 2.90 8.24
CA GLY A 57 -10.58 3.31 6.92
C GLY A 57 -11.92 2.69 6.59
N SER A 58 -12.12 1.40 6.91
CA SER A 58 -13.40 0.70 6.69
C SER A 58 -14.53 1.28 7.54
N MET A 59 -14.25 1.61 8.82
CA MET A 59 -15.24 2.23 9.70
C MET A 59 -15.65 3.63 9.21
N ILE A 60 -14.68 4.44 8.79
CA ILE A 60 -14.92 5.78 8.23
C ILE A 60 -15.70 5.66 6.91
N ALA A 61 -15.31 4.76 6.02
CA ALA A 61 -15.99 4.53 4.75
C ALA A 61 -17.43 4.05 4.95
N GLY A 62 -17.66 3.12 5.89
CA GLY A 62 -19.00 2.60 6.21
C GLY A 62 -19.92 3.67 6.80
N THR A 63 -19.44 4.47 7.74
CA THR A 63 -20.19 5.61 8.30
C THR A 63 -20.51 6.65 7.23
N LEU A 64 -19.54 6.98 6.38
CA LEU A 64 -19.74 7.95 5.30
C LEU A 64 -20.67 7.43 4.19
N ALA A 65 -20.56 6.15 3.83
CA ALA A 65 -21.46 5.49 2.88
C ALA A 65 -22.91 5.48 3.40
N SER A 66 -23.08 5.29 4.72
CA SER A 66 -24.41 5.28 5.34
C SER A 66 -25.05 6.68 5.34
N ALA A 67 -24.24 7.74 5.47
CA ALA A 67 -24.72 9.13 5.49
C ALA A 67 -24.88 9.76 4.11
N LEU A 68 -23.96 9.49 3.17
CA LEU A 68 -23.86 10.19 1.88
C LEU A 68 -23.98 9.25 0.66
N GLY A 69 -24.11 7.94 0.86
CA GLY A 69 -24.03 6.94 -0.19
C GLY A 69 -22.59 6.63 -0.64
N TYR A 70 -22.45 5.65 -1.54
CA TYR A 70 -21.13 5.17 -1.99
C TYR A 70 -20.39 6.12 -2.95
N GLY A 71 -21.11 6.98 -3.69
CA GLY A 71 -20.51 7.87 -4.68
C GLY A 71 -19.42 8.78 -4.10
N PRO A 72 -19.72 9.60 -3.07
CA PRO A 72 -18.73 10.44 -2.40
C PRO A 72 -17.59 9.65 -1.75
N VAL A 73 -17.86 8.45 -1.24
CA VAL A 73 -16.83 7.58 -0.63
C VAL A 73 -15.78 7.18 -1.66
N PHE A 74 -16.22 6.71 -2.84
CA PHE A 74 -15.30 6.37 -3.93
C PHE A 74 -14.56 7.61 -4.47
N ALA A 75 -15.24 8.76 -4.58
CA ALA A 75 -14.59 10.00 -5.02
C ALA A 75 -13.48 10.45 -4.06
N LEU A 76 -13.74 10.40 -2.74
CA LEU A 76 -12.73 10.70 -1.73
C LEU A 76 -11.57 9.72 -1.76
N ALA A 77 -11.84 8.43 -1.96
CA ALA A 77 -10.78 7.42 -2.10
C ALA A 77 -9.86 7.73 -3.30
N VAL A 78 -10.43 8.10 -4.45
CA VAL A 78 -9.65 8.49 -5.64
C VAL A 78 -8.80 9.74 -5.37
N ILE A 79 -9.39 10.79 -4.79
CA ILE A 79 -8.67 12.04 -4.48
C ILE A 79 -7.52 11.76 -3.50
N LEU A 80 -7.79 10.98 -2.46
CA LEU A 80 -6.79 10.66 -1.45
C LEU A 80 -5.64 9.83 -2.02
N SER A 81 -5.94 8.80 -2.82
CA SER A 81 -4.91 7.98 -3.49
C SER A 81 -4.07 8.79 -4.48
N ALA A 82 -4.69 9.70 -5.24
CA ALA A 82 -3.96 10.60 -6.13
C ALA A 82 -3.04 11.54 -5.34
N PHE A 83 -3.54 12.09 -4.23
CA PHE A 83 -2.76 12.98 -3.36
C PHE A 83 -1.58 12.27 -2.69
N THR A 84 -1.79 11.07 -2.14
CA THR A 84 -0.70 10.29 -1.50
C THR A 84 0.32 9.83 -2.52
N GLY A 85 -0.11 9.37 -3.71
CA GLY A 85 0.79 9.03 -4.81
C GLY A 85 1.63 10.22 -5.29
N TRP A 86 1.00 11.39 -5.45
CA TRP A 86 1.70 12.63 -5.77
C TRP A 86 2.70 13.01 -4.68
N LEU A 87 2.31 12.91 -3.40
CA LEU A 87 3.19 13.20 -2.28
C LEU A 87 4.40 12.24 -2.25
N ALA A 88 4.19 10.94 -2.45
CA ALA A 88 5.25 9.95 -2.52
C ALA A 88 6.24 10.27 -3.65
N ILE A 89 5.75 10.55 -4.85
CA ILE A 89 6.59 10.95 -5.99
C ILE A 89 7.29 12.29 -5.72
N SER A 90 6.69 13.22 -4.97
CA SER A 90 7.36 14.50 -4.68
C SER A 90 8.51 14.36 -3.66
N ARG A 91 8.42 13.42 -2.71
CA ARG A 91 9.36 13.31 -1.59
C ARG A 91 10.38 12.16 -1.71
N LEU A 92 10.13 11.16 -2.55
CA LEU A 92 11.06 10.04 -2.71
C LEU A 92 12.33 10.48 -3.48
N PRO A 93 13.55 10.30 -2.92
CA PRO A 93 14.78 10.58 -3.62
C PRO A 93 14.89 9.75 -4.91
N VAL A 94 15.46 10.30 -5.98
CA VAL A 94 15.62 9.62 -7.27
C VAL A 94 16.30 8.25 -7.13
N ALA A 95 17.24 8.11 -6.18
CA ALA A 95 17.93 6.87 -5.88
C ALA A 95 17.02 5.72 -5.39
N VAL A 96 15.84 6.02 -4.84
CA VAL A 96 14.84 5.00 -4.43
C VAL A 96 13.91 4.63 -5.58
N ARG A 97 13.82 5.48 -6.61
CA ARG A 97 12.99 5.23 -7.80
C ARG A 97 13.69 4.35 -8.84
N GLN A 98 15.02 4.23 -8.76
CA GLN A 98 15.82 3.49 -9.71
C GLN A 98 16.13 2.08 -9.19
N PRO A 99 16.13 1.05 -10.06
CA PRO A 99 16.58 -0.27 -9.67
C PRO A 99 18.06 -0.24 -9.24
N PRO A 100 18.50 -1.14 -8.33
CA PRO A 100 19.89 -1.18 -7.87
C PRO A 100 20.88 -1.25 -9.03
N SER A 101 21.92 -0.41 -8.98
CA SER A 101 22.97 -0.38 -10.00
C SER A 101 23.61 -1.77 -10.15
N PRO A 102 24.01 -2.19 -11.37
CA PRO A 102 24.59 -3.50 -11.61
C PRO A 102 25.79 -3.84 -10.72
N SER A 103 26.58 -2.84 -10.34
CA SER A 103 27.74 -2.96 -9.44
C SER A 103 27.36 -3.41 -8.02
N ARG A 104 26.26 -2.89 -7.45
CA ARG A 104 25.81 -3.24 -6.09
C ARG A 104 25.24 -4.66 -6.03
N ARG A 105 24.62 -5.14 -7.12
CA ARG A 105 24.16 -6.53 -7.26
C ARG A 105 25.30 -7.55 -7.31
N ALA A 106 26.45 -7.17 -7.86
CA ALA A 106 27.64 -8.03 -7.91
C ALA A 106 28.33 -8.17 -6.54
N GLU A 107 28.17 -7.18 -5.65
CA GLU A 107 28.71 -7.21 -4.28
C GLU A 107 27.82 -8.01 -3.30
N GLU A 108 26.48 -7.99 -3.49
CA GLU A 108 25.54 -8.70 -2.60
C GLU A 108 25.42 -10.21 -2.90
N HIS A 109 25.84 -10.66 -4.08
CA HIS A 109 25.82 -12.08 -4.46
C HIS A 109 27.14 -12.46 -5.13
N PRO A 110 28.24 -12.61 -4.36
CA PRO A 110 29.47 -13.20 -4.88
C PRO A 110 29.17 -14.66 -5.23
N ALA A 111 29.46 -15.03 -6.47
CA ALA A 111 29.32 -16.39 -7.00
C ALA A 111 30.15 -17.41 -6.21
#